data_AF-A0A653Y256-F1
#
_entry.id   AF-A0A653Y256-F1
#
_cell.length_a   1.000
_cell.length_b   1.000
_cell.length_c   1.000
_cell.angle_alpha   90.00
_cell.angle_beta   90.00
_cell.angle_gamma   90.00
#
_symmetry.space_group_name_H-M   'P 1'
#
loop_
_entity.id
_entity.type
_entity.pdbx_description
1 polymer ?
#
loop_
_entity_poly.entity_id
_entity_poly.type
_entity_poly.pdbx_seq_one_letter_code
_entity_poly.pdbx_strand_id
1 'polypeptide(L)'
;MFGPFDKIATTPPDNILSWNIPFWTIFSCRASCYLRPATHTMEKTIYTQEYSVMLKVLRETRERAGLTQVDIAAKLNVTQVFISKCEGGQRRLDVIELRAWCNALGISTAEFISAVELAIVRTDEVRP
;
A
#
# COMPACT_ATOMS: atom_id res chain seq x y z
N MET A 1 -58.24 -42.96 4.85
CA MET A 1 -58.25 -42.97 6.33
C MET A 1 -58.07 -41.54 6.78
N PHE A 2 -59.10 -41.00 7.42
CA PHE A 2 -59.25 -39.59 7.80
C PHE A 2 -58.17 -39.14 8.81
N GLY A 3 -57.81 -37.84 8.82
CA GLY A 3 -57.11 -37.19 9.95
C GLY A 3 -57.98 -37.16 11.23
N PRO A 4 -57.57 -36.53 12.37
CA PRO A 4 -57.07 -35.14 12.41
C PRO A 4 -56.14 -34.71 13.60
N PHE A 5 -55.58 -33.49 13.46
CA PHE A 5 -55.48 -32.36 14.43
C PHE A 5 -54.59 -32.33 15.71
N ASP A 6 -53.74 -31.28 15.71
CA ASP A 6 -53.43 -30.27 16.75
C ASP A 6 -52.66 -30.60 18.04
N LYS A 7 -51.54 -29.88 18.26
CA LYS A 7 -51.41 -28.61 19.05
C LYS A 7 -50.11 -27.85 18.64
N ILE A 8 -50.16 -26.67 18.02
CA ILE A 8 -50.05 -25.28 18.58
C ILE A 8 -48.66 -24.96 19.16
N ALA A 9 -47.83 -24.20 18.43
CA ALA A 9 -47.43 -22.76 18.61
C ALA A 9 -46.37 -22.55 19.72
N THR A 10 -45.37 -21.68 19.64
CA THR A 10 -45.40 -20.22 19.39
C THR A 10 -43.95 -19.71 19.24
N THR A 11 -43.80 -18.56 18.59
CA THR A 11 -42.60 -17.76 18.31
C THR A 11 -41.73 -17.43 19.55
N PRO A 12 -40.41 -17.17 19.37
CA PRO A 12 -39.54 -16.72 20.46
C PRO A 12 -39.87 -15.28 20.86
N PRO A 13 -39.94 -14.98 22.18
CA PRO A 13 -40.26 -13.65 22.64
C PRO A 13 -39.08 -12.70 22.54
N ASP A 14 -39.46 -11.45 22.28
CA ASP A 14 -38.66 -10.26 22.16
C ASP A 14 -37.98 -9.86 23.49
N ASN A 15 -36.98 -8.99 23.35
CA ASN A 15 -36.52 -8.05 24.37
C ASN A 15 -35.41 -8.53 25.33
N ILE A 16 -34.16 -8.38 24.88
CA ILE A 16 -33.02 -8.14 25.78
C ILE A 16 -32.59 -6.69 25.56
N LEU A 17 -33.27 -5.77 26.24
CA LEU A 17 -32.72 -4.45 26.51
C LEU A 17 -32.04 -4.46 27.88
N SER A 18 -30.80 -3.97 27.85
CA SER A 18 -30.08 -3.27 28.91
C SER A 18 -29.82 -4.01 30.22
N TRP A 19 -28.56 -4.41 30.45
CA TRP A 19 -27.78 -3.94 31.60
C TRP A 19 -26.28 -3.83 31.24
N ASN A 20 -25.88 -2.57 31.05
CA ASN A 20 -24.60 -1.95 31.35
C ASN A 20 -23.56 -2.80 32.12
N ILE A 21 -22.39 -3.05 31.51
CA ILE A 21 -21.14 -3.30 32.24
C ILE A 21 -20.09 -2.30 31.73
N PRO A 22 -19.79 -1.22 32.48
CA PRO A 22 -18.75 -0.27 32.12
C PRO A 22 -17.37 -0.72 32.62
N PHE A 23 -16.37 -0.48 31.77
CA PHE A 23 -14.99 -0.07 32.03
C PHE A 23 -14.27 -0.65 33.29
N TRP A 24 -13.23 -1.47 33.05
CA TRP A 24 -12.34 -2.15 34.02
C TRP A 24 -12.82 -3.50 34.59
N THR A 25 -12.62 -4.58 33.83
CA THR A 25 -12.33 -5.91 34.42
C THR A 25 -10.97 -6.38 33.92
N ILE A 26 -9.97 -6.16 34.77
CA ILE A 26 -8.54 -6.40 34.58
C ILE A 26 -8.18 -7.85 34.96
N PHE A 27 -7.37 -8.49 34.09
CA PHE A 27 -6.35 -9.55 34.32
C PHE A 27 -6.72 -10.98 34.79
N SER A 28 -6.34 -12.01 34.00
CA SER A 28 -5.00 -12.64 34.06
C SER A 28 -4.91 -14.02 33.32
N CYS A 29 -3.95 -14.12 32.37
CA CYS A 29 -3.11 -15.27 31.91
C CYS A 29 -3.76 -16.64 31.57
N ARG A 30 -3.52 -17.30 30.40
CA ARG A 30 -2.21 -17.72 29.85
C ARG A 30 -2.33 -18.41 28.45
N ALA A 31 -1.39 -18.07 27.56
CA ALA A 31 -0.79 -18.83 26.44
C ALA A 31 -1.53 -19.14 25.11
N SER A 32 -1.04 -18.50 24.04
CA SER A 32 -0.68 -19.03 22.69
C SER A 32 -1.74 -19.85 21.93
N CYS A 33 -2.24 -19.49 20.75
CA CYS A 33 -1.59 -18.93 19.58
C CYS A 33 -2.62 -18.13 18.76
N TYR A 34 -2.64 -16.81 18.91
CA TYR A 34 -3.01 -16.00 17.76
C TYR A 34 -1.68 -15.47 17.24
N LEU A 35 -1.13 -16.20 16.26
CA LEU A 35 -0.32 -15.55 15.24
C LEU A 35 -1.15 -14.35 14.82
N ARG A 36 -0.74 -13.17 15.30
CA ARG A 36 -1.24 -11.92 14.78
C ARG A 36 -0.77 -11.97 13.33
N PRO A 37 -1.65 -12.16 12.32
CA PRO A 37 -1.20 -11.89 10.97
C PRO A 37 -0.67 -10.46 11.04
N ALA A 38 0.53 -10.23 10.53
CA ALA A 38 0.97 -8.89 10.25
C ALA A 38 0.00 -8.36 9.21
N THR A 39 -1.15 -7.86 9.65
CA THR A 39 -2.03 -7.07 8.81
C THR A 39 -1.21 -5.82 8.59
N HIS A 40 -0.48 -5.80 7.49
CA HIS A 40 0.11 -4.59 6.95
C HIS A 40 -1.09 -3.72 6.59
N THR A 41 -1.66 -3.05 7.58
CA THR A 41 -2.65 -2.00 7.35
C THR A 41 -1.96 -1.01 6.44
N MET A 42 -2.63 -0.61 5.36
CA MET A 42 -2.07 0.38 4.45
C MET A 42 -1.94 1.73 5.17
N GLU A 43 -0.93 1.88 6.02
CA GLU A 43 -0.57 3.12 6.67
C GLU A 43 -0.03 4.07 5.61
N LYS A 44 -0.80 5.14 5.33
CA LYS A 44 -0.51 6.12 4.28
C LYS A 44 0.90 6.69 4.34
N THR A 45 1.49 6.76 5.54
CA THR A 45 2.83 7.30 5.79
C THR A 45 3.95 6.42 5.22
N ILE A 46 3.82 5.09 5.31
CA ILE A 46 4.81 4.15 4.78
C ILE A 46 4.89 4.30 3.24
N TYR A 47 3.73 4.38 2.58
CA TYR A 47 3.68 4.59 1.12
C TYR A 47 4.31 5.90 0.69
N THR A 48 4.22 6.97 1.48
CA THR A 48 4.90 8.22 1.14
C THR A 48 6.42 8.12 1.23
N GLN A 49 6.94 7.31 2.16
CA GLN A 49 8.38 7.08 2.29
C GLN A 49 8.91 6.20 1.15
N GLU A 50 8.29 5.04 0.90
CA GLU A 50 8.66 4.15 -0.21
C GLU A 50 8.57 4.86 -1.56
N TYR A 51 7.54 5.67 -1.77
CA TYR A 51 7.40 6.48 -2.97
C TYR A 51 8.54 7.48 -3.14
N SER A 52 8.99 8.12 -2.05
CA SER A 52 10.14 9.03 -2.09
C SER A 52 11.45 8.29 -2.45
N VAL A 53 11.62 7.05 -1.96
CA VAL A 53 12.75 6.18 -2.31
C VAL A 53 12.70 5.82 -3.79
N MET A 54 11.52 5.43 -4.31
CA MET A 54 11.32 5.15 -5.73
C MET A 54 11.69 6.35 -6.61
N LEU A 55 11.27 7.56 -6.25
CA LEU A 55 11.62 8.78 -6.98
C LEU A 55 13.12 9.08 -6.95
N LYS A 56 13.80 8.81 -5.83
CA LYS A 56 15.25 8.94 -5.73
C LYS A 56 15.95 7.98 -6.70
N VAL A 57 15.55 6.70 -6.72
CA VAL A 57 16.09 5.71 -7.66
C VAL A 57 15.81 6.10 -9.12
N LEU A 58 14.62 6.64 -9.41
CA LEU A 58 14.25 7.14 -10.74
C LEU A 58 15.19 8.26 -11.20
N ARG A 59 15.41 9.25 -10.34
CA ARG A 59 16.31 10.38 -10.62
C ARG A 59 17.76 9.92 -10.81
N GLU A 60 18.27 9.09 -9.90
CA GLU A 60 19.63 8.55 -9.99
C GLU A 60 19.83 7.74 -11.28
N THR A 61 18.81 6.98 -11.70
CA THR A 61 18.86 6.21 -12.94
C THR A 61 18.93 7.13 -14.17
N ARG A 62 18.17 8.23 -14.17
CA ARG A 62 18.28 9.25 -15.22
C ARG A 62 19.67 9.89 -15.25
N GLU A 63 20.19 10.27 -14.08
CA GLU A 63 21.50 10.89 -13.96
C GLU A 63 22.62 9.93 -14.42
N ARG A 64 22.53 8.64 -14.07
CA ARG A 64 23.45 7.59 -14.59
C ARG A 64 23.36 7.41 -16.10
N ALA A 65 22.19 7.60 -16.69
CA ALA A 65 22.03 7.60 -18.15
C ALA A 65 22.56 8.88 -18.81
N GLY A 66 23.06 9.85 -18.04
CA GLY A 66 23.60 11.11 -18.55
C GLY A 66 22.56 12.06 -19.15
N LEU A 67 21.28 11.87 -18.82
CA LEU A 67 20.17 12.63 -19.39
C LEU A 67 19.77 13.78 -18.47
N THR A 68 19.58 14.96 -19.03
CA THR A 68 18.92 16.07 -18.33
C THR A 68 17.40 15.84 -18.25
N GLN A 69 16.72 16.64 -17.43
CA GLN A 69 15.25 16.61 -17.40
C GLN A 69 14.62 17.03 -18.74
N VAL A 70 15.30 17.86 -19.52
CA VAL A 70 14.84 18.26 -20.87
C VAL A 70 14.99 17.10 -21.84
N ASP A 71 16.10 16.36 -21.78
CA ASP A 71 16.36 15.25 -22.71
C ASP A 71 15.33 14.14 -22.53
N ILE A 72 15.03 13.78 -21.28
CA ILE A 72 14.03 12.74 -21.01
C ILE A 72 12.61 13.22 -21.32
N ALA A 73 12.32 14.51 -21.10
CA ALA A 73 11.05 15.10 -21.50
C ALA A 73 10.83 14.99 -23.01
N ALA A 74 11.88 15.26 -23.80
CA ALA A 74 11.86 15.08 -25.25
C ALA A 74 11.64 13.62 -25.64
N LYS A 75 12.34 12.66 -25.01
CA LYS A 75 12.14 11.22 -25.27
C LYS A 75 10.73 10.73 -24.95
N LEU A 76 10.09 11.30 -23.93
CA LEU A 76 8.74 10.93 -23.49
C LEU A 76 7.64 11.76 -24.16
N ASN A 77 8.00 12.73 -25.01
CA ASN A 77 7.08 13.69 -25.62
C ASN A 77 6.21 14.44 -24.58
N VAL A 78 6.86 14.87 -23.48
CA VAL A 78 6.24 15.65 -22.40
C VAL A 78 7.04 16.93 -22.14
N THR A 79 6.56 17.78 -21.22
CA THR A 79 7.26 19.00 -20.84
C THR A 79 8.31 18.74 -19.76
N GLN A 80 9.38 19.55 -19.70
CA GLN A 80 10.33 19.48 -18.59
C GLN A 80 9.65 19.74 -17.23
N VAL A 81 8.62 20.59 -17.19
CA VAL A 81 7.81 20.84 -15.98
C VAL A 81 7.12 19.57 -15.50
N PHE A 82 6.62 18.74 -16.40
CA PHE A 82 6.05 17.43 -16.06
C PHE A 82 7.10 16.55 -15.38
N ILE A 83 8.29 16.44 -15.96
CA ILE A 83 9.41 15.66 -15.40
C ILE A 83 9.78 16.18 -14.01
N SER A 84 9.93 17.49 -13.85
CA SER A 84 10.26 18.11 -12.56
C SER A 84 9.21 17.84 -11.50
N LYS A 85 7.91 17.87 -11.85
CA LYS A 85 6.81 17.59 -10.92
C LYS A 85 6.76 16.11 -10.52
N CYS A 86 7.12 15.22 -11.44
CA CYS A 86 7.21 13.79 -11.15
C CYS A 86 8.40 13.48 -10.24
N GLU A 87 9.61 13.95 -10.58
CA GLU A 87 10.81 13.73 -9.77
C GLU A 87 10.72 14.37 -8.38
N GLY A 88 10.02 15.50 -8.26
CA GLY A 88 9.76 16.17 -6.98
C GLY A 88 8.58 15.59 -6.20
N GLY A 89 7.87 14.60 -6.74
CA GLY A 89 6.73 13.94 -6.08
C GLY A 89 5.46 14.79 -5.97
N GLN A 90 5.42 15.96 -6.62
CA GLN A 90 4.18 16.76 -6.72
C GLN A 90 3.16 16.11 -7.66
N ARG A 91 3.63 15.28 -8.61
CA ARG A 91 2.78 14.47 -9.50
C ARG A 91 3.14 13.00 -9.38
N ARG A 92 2.14 12.16 -9.08
CA ARG A 92 2.32 10.72 -9.05
C ARG A 92 2.51 10.15 -10.45
N LEU A 93 3.37 9.14 -10.55
CA LEU A 93 3.56 8.33 -11.76
C LEU A 93 2.70 7.07 -11.64
N ASP A 94 1.96 6.76 -12.69
CA ASP A 94 1.35 5.43 -12.82
C ASP A 94 2.33 4.40 -13.39
N VAL A 95 1.95 3.11 -13.37
CA VAL A 95 2.82 2.01 -13.81
C VAL A 95 3.13 2.05 -15.31
N ILE A 96 2.23 2.59 -16.13
CA ILE A 96 2.40 2.70 -17.58
C ILE A 96 3.37 3.84 -17.89
N GLU A 97 3.21 4.98 -17.21
CA GLU A 97 4.14 6.10 -17.27
C GLU A 97 5.54 5.68 -16.81
N LEU A 98 5.63 4.92 -15.71
CA LEU A 98 6.90 4.38 -15.22
C LEU A 98 7.56 3.46 -16.27
N ARG A 99 6.79 2.59 -16.90
CA ARG A 99 7.28 1.71 -17.97
C ARG A 99 7.81 2.53 -19.15
N ALA A 100 7.09 3.56 -19.59
CA ALA A 100 7.55 4.45 -20.65
C ALA A 100 8.86 5.15 -20.27
N TRP A 101 8.97 5.60 -19.03
CA TRP A 101 10.17 6.21 -18.46
C TRP A 101 11.37 5.26 -18.49
N CYS A 102 11.19 4.00 -18.05
CA CYS A 102 12.23 2.98 -18.10
C CYS A 102 12.71 2.73 -19.54
N ASN A 103 11.78 2.62 -20.49
CA ASN A 103 12.11 2.43 -21.91
C ASN A 103 12.90 3.63 -22.46
N ALA A 104 12.55 4.87 -22.10
CA ALA A 104 13.28 6.07 -22.50
C ALA A 104 14.72 6.13 -21.92
N LEU A 105 14.92 5.53 -20.74
CA LEU A 105 16.22 5.35 -20.10
C LEU A 105 17.01 4.16 -20.63
N GLY A 106 16.39 3.28 -21.42
CA GLY A 106 17.04 2.07 -21.96
C GLY A 106 17.19 0.94 -20.95
N ILE A 107 16.36 0.91 -19.90
CA ILE A 107 16.34 -0.18 -18.90
C ILE A 107 15.00 -0.89 -18.89
N SER A 108 14.99 -2.15 -18.47
CA SER A 108 13.72 -2.86 -18.29
C SER A 108 13.01 -2.38 -17.02
N THR A 109 11.68 -2.40 -17.04
CA THR A 109 10.86 -2.07 -15.87
C THR A 109 11.10 -3.04 -14.71
N ALA A 110 11.41 -4.31 -15.01
CA ALA A 110 11.72 -5.32 -14.00
C ALA A 110 13.03 -4.97 -13.25
N GLU A 111 14.10 -4.61 -13.97
CA GLU A 111 15.36 -4.17 -13.37
C GLU A 111 15.17 -2.93 -12.50
N PHE A 112 14.36 -1.97 -12.97
CA PHE A 112 14.03 -0.78 -12.19
C PHE A 112 13.33 -1.13 -10.87
N ILE A 113 12.28 -1.97 -10.93
CA ILE A 113 11.55 -2.40 -9.73
C ILE A 113 12.48 -3.12 -8.76
N SER A 114 13.33 -4.04 -9.24
CA SER A 114 14.32 -4.72 -8.38
C SER A 114 15.26 -3.73 -7.68
N ALA A 115 15.69 -2.67 -8.37
CA ALA A 115 16.51 -1.62 -7.75
C ALA A 115 15.75 -0.83 -6.67
N VAL A 116 14.45 -0.57 -6.89
CA VAL A 116 13.58 0.10 -5.91
C VAL A 116 13.37 -0.77 -4.67
N GLU A 117 13.03 -2.04 -4.83
CA GLU A 117 12.85 -2.98 -3.71
C GLU A 117 14.11 -3.06 -2.84
N LEU A 118 15.28 -3.20 -3.47
CA LEU A 118 16.55 -3.19 -2.74
C LEU A 118 16.81 -1.87 -2.00
N ALA A 119 16.41 -0.73 -2.59
CA ALA A 119 16.56 0.57 -1.95
C ALA A 119 15.60 0.75 -0.76
N ILE A 120 14.38 0.21 -0.85
CA ILE A 120 13.40 0.21 0.24
C ILE A 120 13.93 -0.60 1.42
N VAL A 121 14.33 -1.86 1.18
CA VAL A 121 14.89 -2.75 2.22
C VAL A 121 16.08 -2.10 2.93
N ARG A 122 17.01 -1.50 2.18
CA ARG A 122 18.15 -0.77 2.75
C ARG A 122 17.73 0.43 3.60
N THR A 123 16.66 1.11 3.23
CA THR A 123 16.16 2.26 3.98
C THR A 123 15.52 1.81 5.30
N ASP A 124 14.88 0.65 5.31
CA ASP A 124 14.29 0.07 6.52
C ASP A 124 15.33 -0.47 7.51
N GLU A 125 16.42 -1.06 7.02
CA GLU A 125 17.54 -1.52 7.87
C GLU A 125 18.23 -0.38 8.64
N VAL A 126 18.20 0.84 8.10
CA VAL A 126 18.85 2.02 8.71
C VAL A 126 17.96 2.67 9.79
N ARG A 127 16.71 2.22 9.96
CA ARG A 127 15.78 2.77 10.94
C ARG A 127 16.09 2.21 12.35
N PRO A 128 16.52 3.03 13.32
CA PRO A 128 16.78 2.59 14.69
C PRO A 128 15.51 2.18 15.45
#